data_AF-A0A0R0C6K2-F1
#
_entry.id   AF-A0A0R0C6K2-F1
#
_cell.length_a   1.000
_cell.length_b   1.000
_cell.length_c   1.000
_cell.angle_alpha   90.00
_cell.angle_beta   90.00
_cell.angle_gamma   90.00
#
_symmetry.space_group_name_H-M   'P 1'
#
loop_
_entity.id
_entity.type
_entity.pdbx_description
1 polymer ?
#
loop_
_entity_poly.entity_id
_entity_poly.type
_entity_poly.pdbx_seq_one_letter_code
_entity_poly.pdbx_strand_id
1 'polypeptide(L)' 'MSFRQFPAVDSNGDSRIILEFTPDAASTQGARAQPRYELEDGRVLVRSGREFVTPGGDVRLSI' A
#
# COMPACT_ATOMS: atom_id res chain seq x y z
N MET A 1 -1.86 -12.31 10.49
CA MET A 1 -1.54 -11.07 9.74
C MET A 1 -0.44 -11.42 8.75
N SER A 2 -0.64 -11.15 7.46
CA SER A 2 0.33 -11.42 6.40
C SER A 2 0.70 -10.14 5.66
N PHE A 3 1.85 -10.12 4.98
CA PHE A 3 2.21 -9.01 4.10
C PHE A 3 2.84 -9.51 2.80
N ARG A 4 2.73 -8.69 1.75
CA ARG A 4 3.36 -8.92 0.45
C ARG A 4 3.97 -7.63 -0.10
N GLN A 5 4.94 -7.78 -0.98
CA GLN A 5 5.67 -6.66 -1.58
C GLN A 5 5.38 -6.59 -3.07
N PHE A 6 5.26 -5.37 -3.58
CA PHE A 6 5.08 -5.10 -5.01
C PHE A 6 6.14 -4.10 -5.47
N PRO A 7 6.86 -4.38 -6.58
CA PRO A 7 7.66 -3.36 -7.23
C PRO A 7 6.73 -2.31 -7.85
N ALA A 8 7.07 -1.04 -7.69
CA ALA A 8 6.34 0.09 -8.22
C ALA A 8 7.31 1.15 -8.74
N VAL A 9 6.79 2.09 -9.53
CA VAL A 9 7.55 3.22 -10.06
C VAL A 9 6.85 4.50 -9.67
N ASP A 10 7.60 5.47 -9.14
CA ASP A 10 7.08 6.79 -8.81
C ASP A 10 6.98 7.71 -10.05
N SER A 11 6.42 8.91 -9.86
CA SER A 11 6.26 9.89 -10.94
C SER A 11 7.58 10.40 -11.54
N ASN A 12 8.70 10.21 -10.85
CA ASN A 12 10.03 10.60 -11.33
C ASN A 12 10.72 9.45 -12.10
N GLY A 13 10.13 8.25 -12.09
CA GLY A 13 10.72 7.06 -12.68
C GLY A 13 11.56 6.23 -11.70
N ASP A 14 11.58 6.59 -10.42
CA ASP A 14 12.36 5.86 -9.43
C ASP A 14 11.62 4.58 -9.00
N SER A 15 12.38 3.49 -8.87
CA SER A 15 11.85 2.22 -8.35
C SER A 15 11.58 2.31 -6.85
N ARG A 16 10.40 1.85 -6.44
CA ARG A 16 9.93 1.82 -5.05
C ARG A 16 9.34 0.47 -4.73
N ILE A 17 9.27 0.13 -3.44
CA ILE A 17 8.53 -1.05 -2.97
C ILE A 17 7.27 -0.62 -2.22
N ILE A 18 6.14 -1.17 -2.63
CA ILE A 18 4.86 -1.08 -1.90
C ILE A 18 4.71 -2.32 -1.03
N LEU A 19 4.46 -2.12 0.25
CA LEU A 19 4.13 -3.13 1.23
C LEU A 19 2.61 -3.17 1.40
N GLU A 20 1.98 -4.32 1.16
CA GLU A 20 0.57 -4.53 1.49
C GLU A 20 0.46 -5.45 2.71
N PHE A 21 -0.18 -4.95 3.77
CA PHE A 21 -0.49 -5.68 4.98
C PHE A 21 -1.94 -6.13 4.95
N THR A 22 -2.15 -7.45 4.93
CA THR A 22 -3.47 -8.06 5.00
C THR A 22 -3.75 -8.55 6.43
N PRO A 23 -4.78 -8.03 7.10
CA PRO A 23 -5.19 -8.51 8.42
C PRO A 23 -5.71 -9.95 8.36
N ASP A 24 -5.52 -10.70 9.44
CA ASP A 24 -6.03 -12.08 9.52
C ASP A 24 -7.55 -12.07 9.66
N ALA A 25 -8.25 -12.86 8.85
CA ALA A 25 -9.71 -12.90 8.83
C ALA A 25 -10.29 -13.42 10.16
N ALA A 26 -9.51 -14.14 10.96
CA ALA A 26 -9.96 -14.74 12.22
C ALA A 26 -10.09 -13.73 13.39
N SER A 27 -9.51 -12.53 13.28
CA SER A 27 -9.33 -11.60 14.41
C SER A 27 -10.32 -10.43 14.47
N THR A 28 -11.16 -10.23 13.46
CA THR A 28 -12.09 -9.09 13.42
C THR A 28 -13.51 -9.56 13.16
N GLN A 29 -14.28 -9.70 14.24
CA GLN A 29 -15.74 -9.82 14.18
C GLN A 29 -16.32 -8.65 13.35
N GLY A 30 -16.92 -8.98 12.21
CA GLY A 30 -17.94 -8.14 11.56
C GLY A 30 -17.49 -7.20 10.45
N ALA A 31 -16.21 -6.85 10.32
CA ALA A 31 -15.74 -6.00 9.22
C ALA A 31 -14.58 -6.69 8.49
N ARG A 32 -14.74 -6.93 7.19
CA ARG A 32 -13.68 -7.39 6.30
C ARG A 32 -12.57 -6.33 6.30
N ALA A 33 -11.59 -6.48 7.19
CA ALA A 33 -10.56 -5.48 7.40
C ALA A 33 -9.78 -5.30 6.09
N GLN A 34 -9.78 -4.07 5.58
CA GLN A 34 -9.16 -3.76 4.29
C GLN A 34 -7.63 -3.83 4.40
N PRO A 35 -6.92 -4.21 3.33
CA PRO A 35 -5.48 -4.17 3.32
C PRO A 35 -4.95 -2.75 3.56
N ARG A 36 -3.86 -2.63 4.32
CA ARG A 36 -3.12 -1.37 4.49
C ARG A 36 -1.91 -1.38 3.56
N TYR A 37 -1.64 -0.24 2.92
CA TYR A 37 -0.51 -0.08 2.01
C TYR A 37 0.50 0.92 2.57
N GLU A 38 1.78 0.62 2.46
CA GLU A 38 2.88 1.49 2.90
C GLU A 38 4.05 1.45 1.90
N LEU A 39 4.84 2.50 1.88
CA LEU A 39 6.18 2.50 1.29
C LEU A 39 7.19 1.80 2.21
N GLU A 40 8.34 1.43 1.65
CA GLU A 40 9.48 0.90 2.40
C GLU A 40 10.04 1.84 3.48
N ASP A 41 9.77 3.15 3.34
CA ASP A 41 10.11 4.17 4.33
C ASP A 41 9.03 4.38 5.41
N GLY A 42 7.96 3.57 5.39
CA GLY A 42 6.87 3.58 6.37
C GLY A 42 5.76 4.60 6.08
N ARG A 43 5.82 5.37 4.99
CA ARG A 43 4.72 6.27 4.61
C ARG A 43 3.51 5.47 4.15
N VAL A 44 2.33 5.79 4.70
CA VAL A 44 1.07 5.15 4.33
C VAL A 44 0.65 5.57 2.92
N LEU A 45 0.07 4.62 2.18
CA LEU A 45 -0.47 4.80 0.84
C LEU A 45 -1.97 4.54 0.81
N VAL A 46 -2.68 5.34 0.03
CA VAL A 46 -4.07 5.13 -0.37
C VAL A 46 -4.07 4.52 -1.75
N ARG A 47 -4.73 3.37 -1.90
CA ARG A 47 -4.89 2.71 -3.20
C ARG A 47 -6.06 3.32 -3.97
N SER A 48 -5.80 3.76 -5.18
CA SER A 48 -6.80 4.22 -6.17
C SER A 48 -6.67 3.37 -7.43
N GLY A 49 -7.41 2.26 -7.49
CA GLY A 49 -7.34 1.30 -8.60
C GLY A 49 -5.97 0.61 -8.70
N ARG A 50 -5.16 1.03 -9.69
CA ARG A 50 -3.78 0.56 -9.93
C ARG A 50 -2.71 1.52 -9.41
N GLU A 51 -3.11 2.64 -8.85
CA GLU A 51 -2.21 3.66 -8.33
C GLU A 51 -2.22 3.67 -6.81
N PHE A 52 -1.10 4.10 -6.24
CA PHE A 52 -0.93 4.24 -4.80
C PHE A 52 -0.37 5.62 -4.50
N VAL A 53 -1.03 6.36 -3.62
CA VAL A 53 -0.72 7.77 -3.39
C VAL A 53 -0.59 8.01 -1.89
N THR A 54 0.41 8.79 -1.47
CA THR A 54 0.44 9.28 -0.08
C THR A 54 -0.77 10.17 0.19
N PRO A 55 -1.30 10.24 1.43
CA PRO A 55 -2.43 11.10 1.75
C PRO A 55 -2.24 12.58 1.37
N GLY A 56 -0.99 13.07 1.39
CA GLY A 56 -0.62 14.43 0.97
C GLY A 56 -0.46 14.61 -0.55
N GLY A 57 -0.45 13.53 -1.33
CA GLY A 57 -0.22 13.58 -2.77
C GLY A 57 1.24 13.70 -3.20
N ASP A 58 2.18 13.75 -2.25
CA ASP A 58 3.62 13.97 -2.52
C ASP A 58 4.27 12.86 -3.34
N VAL A 59 3.77 11.62 -3.17
CA VAL A 59 4.27 10.46 -3.91
C VAL A 59 3.09 9.72 -4.51
N ARG A 60 3.20 9.45 -5.80
CA ARG A 60 2.28 8.64 -6.58
C ARG A 60 3.07 7.53 -7.24
N LEU A 61 2.58 6.30 -7.07
CA LEU A 61 3.21 5.08 -7.53
C LEU A 61 2.26 4.34 -8.46
N SER A 62 2.84 3.66 -9.45
CA SER A 62 2.14 2.75 -10.34
C SER A 62 2.83 1.38 -10.40
N ILE A 63 2.02 0.33 -10.59
CA ILE A 63 2.43 -1.08 -10.73
C ILE A 63 2.07 -1.67 -12.09
#